data_AF-A0A7T5JFR8-F1
#
_entry.id   AF-A0A7T5JFR8-F1
#
_cell.length_a   1.000
_cell.length_b   1.000
_cell.length_c   1.000
_cell.angle_alpha   90.00
_cell.angle_beta   90.00
_cell.angle_gamma   90.00
#
_symmetry.space_group_name_H-M   'P 1'
#
loop_
_entity.id
_entity.type
_entity.pdbx_description
1 polymer ?
#
loop_
_entity_poly.entity_id
_entity_poly.type
_entity_poly.pdbx_seq_one_letter_code
_entity_poly.pdbx_strand_id
1 'polypeptide(L)'
;MRHPTLRLLLTLGLGWTAFLGLGLGLRQGLAGPTVTVIIDRSYCAPAQWQPIAANYAALHEQHRQGRLRIGQVIYVSDLGTVVAETVPTSEEVSRLTTFGRFNPTQMEQVLQAQPGAEVFSCHLN
;
A
#
# COMPACT_ATOMS: atom_id res chain seq x y z
N MET A 1 -61.11 3.26 6.78
CA MET A 1 -60.69 2.81 5.43
C MET A 1 -59.24 2.40 5.51
N ARG A 2 -58.94 1.11 5.33
CA ARG A 2 -57.63 0.49 5.61
C ARG A 2 -56.82 0.55 4.30
N HIS A 3 -55.94 1.55 4.14
CA HIS A 3 -55.17 1.79 2.91
C HIS A 3 -54.18 0.64 2.65
N PRO A 4 -54.47 -0.30 1.73
CA PRO A 4 -53.64 -1.49 1.51
C PRO A 4 -52.37 -1.16 0.71
N THR A 5 -52.43 -0.12 -0.12
CA THR A 5 -51.33 0.40 -0.94
C THR A 5 -50.18 0.97 -0.12
N LEU A 6 -50.45 1.52 1.06
CA LEU A 6 -49.43 2.09 1.95
C LEU A 6 -48.51 0.99 2.53
N ARG A 7 -49.08 -0.17 2.86
CA ARG A 7 -48.31 -1.31 3.39
C ARG A 7 -47.40 -1.93 2.32
N LEU A 8 -47.85 -1.93 1.07
CA LEU A 8 -47.11 -2.46 -0.09
C LEU A 8 -45.91 -1.57 -0.45
N LEU A 9 -46.08 -0.26 -0.40
CA LEU A 9 -44.98 0.70 -0.60
C LEU A 9 -43.94 0.63 0.52
N LEU A 10 -44.37 0.41 1.77
CA LEU A 10 -43.49 0.27 2.92
C LEU A 10 -42.59 -0.97 2.83
N THR A 11 -43.14 -2.13 2.45
CA THR A 11 -42.36 -3.36 2.29
C THR A 11 -41.42 -3.30 1.09
N LEU A 12 -41.85 -2.70 -0.02
CA LEU A 12 -40.96 -2.48 -1.18
C LEU A 12 -39.80 -1.53 -0.82
N GLY A 13 -40.10 -0.42 -0.14
CA GLY A 13 -39.10 0.54 0.32
C GLY A 13 -38.09 -0.11 1.26
N LEU A 14 -38.56 -0.92 2.23
CA LEU A 14 -37.70 -1.67 3.15
C LEU A 14 -36.78 -2.66 2.43
N GLY A 15 -37.31 -3.39 1.43
CA GLY A 15 -36.52 -4.30 0.61
C GLY A 15 -35.41 -3.58 -0.16
N TRP A 16 -35.73 -2.43 -0.78
CA TRP A 16 -34.74 -1.61 -1.48
C TRP A 16 -33.70 -1.01 -0.54
N THR A 17 -34.09 -0.54 0.66
CA THR A 17 -33.13 -0.03 1.65
C THR A 17 -32.21 -1.12 2.20
N ALA A 18 -32.72 -2.34 2.41
CA ALA A 18 -31.90 -3.46 2.83
C ALA A 18 -30.89 -3.86 1.74
N PHE A 19 -31.31 -3.85 0.48
CA PHE A 19 -30.44 -4.16 -0.67
C PHE A 19 -29.37 -3.08 -0.89
N LEU A 20 -29.75 -1.80 -0.80
CA LEU A 20 -28.83 -0.67 -0.88
C LEU A 20 -27.84 -0.64 0.30
N GLY A 21 -28.32 -0.96 1.51
CA GLY A 21 -27.48 -1.04 2.71
C GLY A 21 -26.43 -2.15 2.60
N LEU A 22 -26.82 -3.33 2.12
CA LEU A 22 -25.89 -4.45 1.87
C LEU A 22 -24.88 -4.13 0.76
N GLY A 23 -25.33 -3.52 -0.35
CA GLY A 23 -24.44 -3.11 -1.44
C GLY A 23 -23.41 -2.06 -1.04
N LEU A 24 -23.81 -1.08 -0.22
CA LEU A 24 -22.89 -0.06 0.33
C LEU A 24 -21.94 -0.63 1.39
N GLY A 25 -22.42 -1.55 2.21
CA GLY A 25 -21.60 -2.21 3.24
C GLY A 25 -20.44 -3.01 2.65
N LEU A 26 -20.68 -3.75 1.56
CA LEU A 26 -19.63 -4.52 0.88
C LEU A 26 -18.55 -3.61 0.28
N ARG A 27 -18.94 -2.46 -0.29
CA ARG A 27 -17.99 -1.52 -0.89
C ARG A 27 -17.03 -0.90 0.12
N GLN A 28 -17.46 -0.71 1.36
CA GLN A 28 -16.62 -0.11 2.41
C GLN A 28 -15.68 -1.13 3.09
N GLY A 29 -16.08 -2.41 3.18
CA GLY A 29 -15.25 -3.47 3.75
C GLY A 29 -14.13 -3.99 2.85
N LEU A 30 -14.13 -3.62 1.57
CA LEU A 30 -13.16 -4.06 0.54
C LEU A 30 -11.99 -3.07 0.33
N ALA A 31 -11.76 -2.13 1.25
CA ALA A 31 -10.54 -1.32 1.19
C ALA A 31 -9.32 -2.24 1.33
N GLY A 32 -8.53 -2.37 0.25
CA GLY A 32 -7.37 -3.26 0.22
C GLY A 32 -6.38 -2.97 1.36
N PRO A 33 -5.61 -3.99 1.81
CA PRO A 33 -4.65 -3.83 2.89
C PRO A 33 -3.71 -2.67 2.61
N THR A 34 -3.51 -1.81 3.62
CA THR A 34 -2.56 -0.70 3.53
C THR A 34 -1.19 -1.19 4.01
N VAL A 35 -0.17 -1.02 3.18
CA VAL A 35 1.20 -1.45 3.46
C VAL A 35 2.14 -0.25 3.50
N THR A 36 3.07 -0.27 4.45
CA THR A 36 4.23 0.62 4.46
C THR A 36 5.33 -0.03 3.64
N VAL A 37 5.99 0.74 2.77
CA VAL A 37 7.11 0.25 1.99
C VAL A 37 8.40 0.85 2.53
N ILE A 38 9.40 0.01 2.77
CA ILE A 38 10.75 0.43 3.16
C ILE A 38 11.68 0.12 2.00
N ILE A 39 12.38 1.14 1.50
CA ILE A 39 13.36 1.03 0.43
C ILE A 39 14.74 1.35 0.99
N ASP A 40 15.62 0.36 0.99
CA ASP A 40 17.03 0.56 1.29
C ASP A 40 17.72 1.23 0.10
N ARG A 41 18.27 2.41 0.34
CA ARG A 41 19.00 3.23 -0.63
C ARG A 41 20.51 3.05 -0.54
N SER A 42 21.01 2.20 0.36
CA SER A 42 22.43 1.88 0.41
C SER A 42 22.94 1.35 -0.93
N TYR A 43 24.23 1.53 -1.19
CA TYR A 43 24.83 1.22 -2.49
C TYR A 43 24.48 -0.20 -2.96
N CYS A 44 23.96 -0.29 -4.18
CA CYS A 44 23.57 -1.53 -4.79
C CYS A 44 23.94 -1.51 -6.28
N ALA A 45 24.57 -2.57 -6.77
CA ALA A 45 24.94 -2.64 -8.17
C ALA A 45 23.67 -2.60 -9.05
N PRO A 46 23.68 -1.96 -10.24
CA PRO A 46 22.50 -1.86 -11.09
C PRO A 46 21.85 -3.23 -11.38
N ALA A 47 22.66 -4.28 -11.59
CA ALA A 47 22.16 -5.63 -11.82
C ALA A 47 21.40 -6.23 -10.62
N GLN A 48 21.74 -5.82 -9.39
CA GLN A 48 21.06 -6.23 -8.16
C GLN A 48 19.84 -5.35 -7.87
N TRP A 49 19.89 -4.07 -8.25
CA TRP A 49 18.79 -3.13 -8.04
C TRP A 49 17.59 -3.40 -8.95
N GLN A 50 17.82 -3.76 -10.22
CA GLN A 50 16.75 -3.99 -11.19
C GLN A 50 15.67 -5.00 -10.73
N PRO A 51 15.99 -6.18 -10.19
CA PRO A 51 14.96 -7.10 -9.70
C PRO A 51 14.17 -6.53 -8.51
N ILE A 52 14.81 -5.76 -7.62
CA ILE A 52 14.15 -5.12 -6.48
C ILE A 52 13.18 -4.03 -6.96
N ALA A 53 13.62 -3.20 -7.91
CA ALA A 53 12.77 -2.20 -8.55
C ALA A 53 11.59 -2.86 -9.31
N ALA A 54 11.80 -4.02 -9.92
CA ALA A 54 10.73 -4.78 -10.57
C ALA A 54 9.70 -5.32 -9.55
N ASN A 55 10.15 -5.79 -8.38
CA ASN A 55 9.26 -6.20 -7.30
C ASN A 55 8.43 -5.02 -6.78
N TYR A 56 9.06 -3.85 -6.62
CA TYR A 56 8.32 -2.63 -6.28
C TYR A 56 7.30 -2.26 -7.36
N ALA A 57 7.66 -2.38 -8.64
CA ALA A 57 6.73 -2.12 -9.75
C ALA A 57 5.51 -3.05 -9.72
N ALA A 58 5.69 -4.32 -9.36
CA ALA A 58 4.59 -5.27 -9.17
C ALA A 58 3.67 -4.86 -8.00
N LEU A 59 4.24 -4.42 -6.87
CA LEU A 59 3.49 -3.91 -5.72
C LEU A 59 2.71 -2.63 -6.08
N HIS A 60 3.36 -1.71 -6.79
CA HIS A 60 2.75 -0.47 -7.27
C HIS A 60 1.60 -0.74 -8.26
N GLU A 61 1.69 -1.78 -9.07
CA GLU A 61 0.57 -2.18 -9.94
C GLU A 61 -0.63 -2.69 -9.12
N GLN A 62 -0.40 -3.45 -8.05
CA GLN A 62 -1.47 -3.85 -7.14
C GLN A 62 -2.09 -2.64 -6.43
N HIS A 63 -1.28 -1.61 -6.13
CA HIS A 63 -1.77 -0.33 -5.64
C HIS A 63 -2.70 0.37 -6.63
N ARG A 64 -2.31 0.45 -7.90
CA ARG A 64 -3.15 1.05 -8.96
C ARG A 64 -4.46 0.30 -9.18
N GLN A 65 -4.44 -1.02 -9.07
CA GLN A 65 -5.61 -1.86 -9.25
C GLN A 65 -6.53 -1.89 -8.01
N GLY A 66 -6.18 -1.18 -6.94
CA GLY A 66 -6.96 -1.14 -5.70
C GLY A 66 -6.93 -2.45 -4.91
N ARG A 67 -6.04 -3.38 -5.26
CA ARG A 67 -5.86 -4.66 -4.54
C ARG A 67 -5.16 -4.45 -3.20
N LEU A 68 -4.27 -3.46 -3.13
CA LEU A 68 -3.65 -2.98 -1.90
C LEU A 68 -3.52 -1.46 -1.94
N ARG A 69 -3.12 -0.86 -0.81
CA ARG A 69 -2.78 0.55 -0.74
C ARG A 69 -1.36 0.73 -0.23
N ILE A 70 -0.47 1.37 -1.00
CA ILE A 70 0.80 1.83 -0.45
C ILE A 70 0.50 3.09 0.36
N GLY A 71 0.66 3.00 1.69
CA GLY A 71 0.36 4.11 2.59
C GLY A 71 1.46 5.15 2.60
N GLN A 72 2.70 4.69 2.72
CA GLN A 72 3.90 5.52 2.75
C GLN A 72 5.09 4.73 2.24
N VAL A 73 6.10 5.44 1.75
CA VAL A 73 7.39 4.87 1.36
C VAL A 73 8.49 5.53 2.19
N ILE A 74 9.34 4.72 2.79
CA ILE A 74 10.42 5.16 3.68
C ILE A 74 11.75 4.73 3.07
N TYR A 75 12.59 5.70 2.75
CA TYR A 75 13.96 5.47 2.32
C TYR A 75 14.89 5.34 3.52
N VAL A 76 15.72 4.30 3.53
CA VAL A 76 16.69 4.04 4.60
C VAL A 76 18.10 3.97 4.02
N SER A 77 19.07 4.61 4.66
CA SER A 77 20.49 4.56 4.31
C SER A 77 21.35 4.91 5.52
N ASP A 78 22.68 4.78 5.44
CA ASP A 78 23.59 5.30 6.46
C ASP A 78 23.47 6.82 6.69
N LEU A 79 22.98 7.57 5.70
CA LEU A 79 22.73 9.00 5.78
C LEU A 79 21.42 9.34 6.52
N GLY A 80 20.63 8.34 6.89
CA GLY A 80 19.40 8.47 7.65
C GLY A 80 18.17 7.91 6.96
N THR A 81 17.02 8.18 7.58
CA THR A 81 15.70 7.73 7.16
C THR A 81 14.89 8.91 6.64
N VAL A 82 14.33 8.79 5.44
CA VAL A 82 13.52 9.84 4.79
C VAL A 82 12.19 9.25 4.37
N VAL A 83 11.08 9.80 4.87
CA VAL A 83 9.75 9.44 4.40
C VAL A 83 9.49 10.20 3.10
N ALA A 84 9.08 9.49 2.04
CA ALA A 84 8.70 10.10 0.79
C ALA A 84 7.41 10.91 0.97
N GLU A 85 7.38 12.13 0.44
CA GLU A 85 6.19 13.00 0.50
C GLU A 85 4.99 12.38 -0.24
N THR A 86 5.27 11.68 -1.33
CA THR A 86 4.30 10.94 -2.13
C THR A 86 4.81 9.54 -2.40
N VAL A 87 3.89 8.61 -2.67
CA VAL A 87 4.26 7.28 -3.14
C VAL A 87 4.98 7.43 -4.50
N PRO A 88 6.26 7.05 -4.60
CA PRO A 88 7.02 7.18 -5.83
C PRO A 88 6.50 6.21 -6.88
N THR A 89 6.54 6.64 -8.13
CA THR A 89 6.20 5.79 -9.27
C THR A 89 7.23 4.66 -9.44
N SER A 90 6.83 3.59 -10.12
CA SER A 90 7.74 2.49 -10.45
C SER A 90 8.97 2.94 -11.26
N GLU A 91 8.82 3.98 -12.07
CA GLU A 91 9.90 4.53 -12.90
C GLU A 91 10.86 5.41 -12.09
N GLU A 92 10.36 6.16 -11.11
CA GLU A 92 11.24 6.88 -10.17
C GLU A 92 12.07 5.89 -9.36
N VAL A 93 11.46 4.81 -8.85
CA VAL A 93 12.18 3.78 -8.09
C VAL A 93 13.22 3.05 -8.94
N SER A 94 12.91 2.70 -10.19
CA SER A 94 13.87 2.02 -11.06
C SER A 94 15.10 2.87 -11.40
N ARG A 95 14.93 4.20 -11.41
CA ARG A 95 16.00 5.18 -11.67
C ARG A 95 16.68 5.70 -10.40
N LEU A 96 16.25 5.25 -9.20
CA LEU A 96 16.88 5.68 -7.95
C LEU A 96 18.36 5.36 -7.97
N THR A 97 19.16 6.37 -7.67
CA THR A 97 20.57 6.17 -7.38
C THR A 97 20.71 5.67 -5.95
N THR A 98 21.25 4.46 -5.81
CA THR A 98 21.60 3.84 -4.53
C THR A 98 23.02 4.25 -4.17
N PHE A 99 23.20 4.81 -2.98
CA PHE A 99 24.47 5.33 -2.49
C PHE A 99 24.58 5.18 -0.98
N GLY A 100 25.81 5.26 -0.47
CA GLY A 100 26.08 5.06 0.95
C GLY A 100 26.23 3.57 1.30
N ARG A 101 26.25 3.29 2.61
CA ARG A 101 26.46 1.94 3.15
C ARG A 101 25.20 1.42 3.82
N PHE A 102 25.06 0.10 3.80
CA PHE A 102 24.00 -0.56 4.54
C PHE A 102 24.20 -0.36 6.04
N ASN A 103 23.15 0.07 6.74
CA ASN A 103 23.15 0.26 8.18
C ASN A 103 22.10 -0.67 8.82
N PRO A 104 22.52 -1.84 9.37
CA PRO A 104 21.58 -2.81 9.92
C PRO A 104 20.81 -2.24 11.12
N THR A 105 21.48 -1.46 11.98
CA THR A 105 20.85 -0.87 13.17
C THR A 105 19.73 0.11 12.80
N GLN A 106 19.94 0.97 11.81
CA GLN A 106 18.88 1.87 11.34
C GLN A 106 17.73 1.09 10.69
N MET A 107 18.04 0.07 9.89
CA MET A 107 17.01 -0.76 9.27
C MET A 107 16.14 -1.46 10.33
N GLU A 108 16.75 -2.07 11.34
CA GLU A 108 16.02 -2.71 12.44
C GLU A 108 15.12 -1.73 13.19
N GLN A 109 15.59 -0.51 13.44
CA GLN A 109 14.79 0.54 14.08
C GLN A 109 13.55 0.90 13.25
N VAL A 110 13.69 1.03 11.93
CA VAL A 110 12.55 1.33 11.04
C VAL A 110 11.58 0.15 10.96
N LEU A 111 12.09 -1.09 10.93
CA LEU A 111 11.26 -2.30 10.92
C LEU A 111 10.48 -2.47 12.23
N GLN A 112 11.09 -2.14 13.36
CA GLN A 112 10.39 -2.12 14.66
C GLN A 112 9.31 -1.02 14.70
N ALA A 113 9.58 0.13 14.10
CA ALA A 113 8.61 1.23 14.02
C ALA A 113 7.47 0.95 13.02
N GLN A 114 7.68 0.06 12.05
CA GLN A 114 6.74 -0.26 10.97
C GLN A 114 6.52 -1.77 10.86
N PRO A 115 5.83 -2.39 11.84
CA PRO A 115 5.58 -3.84 11.81
C PRO A 115 4.72 -4.21 10.59
N GLY A 116 5.20 -5.17 9.79
CA GLY A 116 4.53 -5.62 8.57
C GLY A 116 4.80 -4.77 7.33
N ALA A 117 5.84 -3.92 7.35
CA ALA A 117 6.30 -3.22 6.16
C ALA A 117 6.92 -4.18 5.13
N GLU A 118 6.71 -3.86 3.85
CA GLU A 118 7.36 -4.53 2.72
C GLU A 118 8.75 -3.93 2.53
N VAL A 119 9.79 -4.76 2.54
CA VAL A 119 11.18 -4.33 2.51
C VAL A 119 11.80 -4.63 1.15
N PHE A 120 12.39 -3.60 0.56
CA PHE A 120 13.14 -3.67 -0.68
C PHE A 120 14.59 -3.31 -0.40
N SER A 121 15.45 -4.32 -0.23
CA SER A 121 16.88 -4.15 0.05
C SER A 121 17.75 -5.11 -0.74
N CYS A 122 18.96 -4.67 -1.08
CA CYS A 122 19.98 -5.50 -1.73
C CYS A 122 20.80 -6.33 -0.72
N HIS A 123 20.68 -6.03 0.57
CA HIS A 123 21.51 -6.60 1.63
C HIS A 123 20.74 -7.58 2.52
N LEU A 124 19.41 -7.49 2.50
CA LEU A 124 18.50 -8.36 3.22
C LEU A 124 17.80 -9.22 2.18
N ASN A 125 18.18 -10.49 2.14
CA ASN A 125 17.60 -11.50 1.27
C ASN A 125 17.16 -12.67 2.13
#